data_AF-A0A397IPN6-F1
#
_entry.id   AF-A0A397IPN6-F1
#
_cell.length_a   1.000
_cell.length_b   1.000
_cell.length_c   1.000
_cell.angle_alpha   90.00
_cell.angle_beta   90.00
_cell.angle_gamma   90.00
#
_symmetry.space_group_name_H-M   'P 1'
#
loop_
_entity.id
_entity.type
_entity.pdbx_description
1 polymer ?
#
loop_
_entity_poly.entity_id
_entity_poly.type
_entity_poly.pdbx_seq_one_letter_code
_entity_poly.pdbx_strand_id
1 'polypeptide(L)'
;MDNPLEHSIFKKYILPELNKEDCEKLIACYPNGLEHIQKVYLQEVLKIKKCNITGRQTIGVKRTRHQKYKEASKTKKKKVVQHTVENNNVLKKRRATFHEEQILSSLLVYNDKIPDYKYENILQQLGSDWNKKKIYAW
;
A
#
# COMPACT_ATOMS: atom_id res chain seq x y z
N MET A 1 -31.02 17.81 -19.36
CA MET A 1 -31.73 16.85 -18.47
C MET A 1 -32.53 17.71 -17.52
N ASP A 2 -33.85 17.58 -17.57
CA ASP A 2 -34.72 18.30 -16.64
C ASP A 2 -34.46 17.82 -15.22
N ASN A 3 -34.70 18.69 -14.24
CA ASN A 3 -34.46 18.39 -12.83
C ASN A 3 -35.26 17.12 -12.43
N PRO A 4 -34.60 16.01 -12.08
CA PRO A 4 -35.29 14.74 -11.85
C PRO A 4 -36.25 14.82 -10.66
N LEU A 5 -36.00 15.73 -9.70
CA LEU A 5 -36.87 15.98 -8.55
C LEU A 5 -38.21 16.62 -8.93
N GLU A 6 -38.32 17.24 -10.10
CA GLU A 6 -39.58 17.86 -10.55
C GLU A 6 -40.57 16.88 -11.16
N HIS A 7 -40.13 15.64 -11.40
CA HIS A 7 -40.94 14.60 -12.00
C HIS A 7 -42.16 14.26 -11.13
N SER A 8 -43.32 14.08 -11.77
CA SER A 8 -44.62 13.85 -11.10
C SER A 8 -44.61 12.69 -10.12
N ILE A 9 -43.81 11.65 -10.39
CA ILE A 9 -43.63 10.48 -9.51
C ILE A 9 -43.04 10.89 -8.16
N PHE A 10 -42.00 11.73 -8.14
CA PHE A 10 -41.35 12.17 -6.90
C PHE A 10 -42.15 13.25 -6.16
N LYS A 11 -43.03 13.97 -6.85
CA LYS A 11 -44.00 14.88 -6.21
C LYS A 11 -45.14 14.13 -5.53
N LYS A 12 -45.59 13.00 -6.11
CA LYS A 12 -46.70 12.20 -5.57
C LYS A 12 -46.30 11.40 -4.33
N TYR A 13 -45.05 10.96 -4.24
CA TYR A 13 -44.52 10.18 -3.13
C TYR A 13 -43.34 10.92 -2.51
N ILE A 14 -43.55 11.45 -1.29
CA ILE A 14 -42.46 12.03 -0.50
C ILE A 14 -41.54 10.87 -0.10
N LEU A 15 -40.36 10.78 -0.72
CA LEU A 15 -39.33 9.80 -0.37
C LEU A 15 -38.50 10.34 0.79
N PRO A 16 -38.67 9.83 2.03
CA PRO A 16 -37.95 10.35 3.19
C PRO A 16 -36.45 10.04 3.12
N GLU A 17 -36.09 8.96 2.42
CA GLU A 17 -34.71 8.47 2.28
C GLU A 17 -33.95 9.14 1.14
N LEU A 18 -34.65 9.80 0.20
CA LEU A 18 -34.02 10.43 -0.95
C LEU A 18 -33.89 11.92 -0.71
N ASN A 19 -32.84 12.31 0.00
CA ASN A 19 -32.51 13.72 0.19
C ASN A 19 -31.94 14.33 -1.12
N LYS A 20 -31.85 15.65 -1.17
CA LYS A 20 -31.33 16.39 -2.34
C LYS A 20 -29.89 15.99 -2.66
N GLU A 21 -29.09 15.75 -1.62
CA GLU A 21 -27.68 15.39 -1.72
C GLU A 21 -27.48 13.99 -2.33
N ASP A 22 -28.36 13.05 -2.02
CA ASP A 22 -28.37 11.69 -2.54
C ASP A 22 -28.81 11.67 -3.99
N CYS A 23 -29.75 12.55 -4.38
CA CYS A 23 -30.07 12.78 -5.78
C CYS A 23 -28.85 13.29 -6.55
N GLU A 24 -28.11 14.26 -6.00
CA GLU A 24 -26.90 14.80 -6.63
C GLU A 24 -25.83 13.71 -6.78
N LYS A 25 -25.63 12.86 -5.76
CA LYS A 25 -24.73 11.70 -5.84
C LYS A 25 -25.15 10.71 -6.93
N LEU A 26 -26.44 10.43 -7.05
CA LEU A 26 -26.98 9.53 -8.08
C LEU A 26 -26.78 10.11 -9.49
N ILE A 27 -27.04 11.40 -9.67
CA ILE A 27 -26.81 12.10 -10.94
C ILE A 27 -25.32 12.06 -11.31
N ALA A 28 -24.43 12.29 -10.34
CA ALA A 28 -22.99 12.23 -10.53
C ALA A 28 -22.46 10.80 -10.80
N CYS A 29 -23.20 9.76 -10.40
CA CYS A 29 -22.77 8.38 -10.59
C CYS A 29 -22.65 8.00 -12.07
N TYR A 30 -23.55 8.51 -12.92
CA TYR A 30 -23.53 8.21 -14.36
C TYR A 30 -22.26 8.68 -15.09
N PRO A 31 -21.87 9.97 -15.06
CA PRO A 31 -20.65 10.42 -15.72
C PRO A 31 -19.41 9.73 -15.16
N ASN A 32 -19.33 9.54 -13.84
CA ASN A 32 -18.22 8.82 -13.21
C ASN A 32 -18.13 7.36 -13.66
N GLY A 33 -19.29 6.68 -13.77
CA GLY A 33 -19.39 5.32 -14.28
C GLY A 33 -18.99 5.22 -15.75
N LEU A 34 -19.39 6.21 -16.56
CA LEU A 34 -19.03 6.29 -17.97
C LEU A 34 -17.51 6.39 -18.15
N GLU A 35 -16.86 7.30 -17.42
CA GLU A 35 -15.40 7.43 -17.44
C GLU A 35 -14.70 6.13 -17.03
N HIS A 36 -15.24 5.47 -15.99
CA HIS A 36 -14.70 4.19 -15.53
C HIS A 36 -14.80 3.11 -16.62
N ILE A 37 -15.98 2.94 -17.23
CA ILE A 37 -16.20 1.94 -18.29
C ILE A 37 -15.31 2.23 -19.50
N GLN A 38 -15.21 3.49 -19.92
CA GLN A 38 -14.36 3.88 -21.03
C GLN A 38 -12.88 3.57 -20.74
N LYS A 39 -12.43 3.84 -19.51
CA LYS A 39 -11.06 3.50 -19.08
C LYS A 39 -10.81 2.00 -19.12
N VAL A 40 -11.75 1.19 -18.64
CA VAL A 40 -11.68 -0.28 -18.70
C VAL A 40 -11.63 -0.76 -20.14
N TYR A 41 -12.48 -0.25 -21.01
CA TYR A 41 -12.52 -0.62 -22.43
C TYR A 41 -11.19 -0.34 -23.15
N LEU A 42 -10.61 0.85 -22.93
CA LEU A 42 -9.30 1.22 -23.49
C LEU A 42 -8.15 0.35 -22.97
N GLN A 43 -8.24 -0.14 -21.73
CA GLN A 43 -7.20 -0.97 -21.10
C GLN A 43 -7.32 -2.45 -21.47
N GLU A 44 -8.53 -3.00 -21.49
CA GLU A 44 -8.76 -4.46 -21.58
C GLU A 44 -9.11 -4.92 -23.00
N VAL A 45 -9.97 -4.17 -23.69
CA VAL A 45 -10.45 -4.54 -25.02
C VAL A 45 -9.47 -4.07 -26.08
N LEU A 46 -9.22 -2.75 -26.11
CA LEU A 46 -8.34 -2.16 -27.11
C LEU A 46 -6.85 -2.27 -26.75
N LYS A 47 -6.52 -2.49 -25.47
CA LYS A 47 -5.14 -2.64 -24.96
C LYS A 47 -4.20 -1.47 -25.33
N ILE A 48 -4.76 -0.28 -25.55
CA ILE A 48 -4.01 0.93 -25.92
C ILE A 48 -3.36 1.56 -24.69
N LYS A 49 -4.08 1.56 -23.57
CA LYS A 49 -3.59 2.11 -22.29
C LYS A 49 -3.08 0.98 -21.39
N LYS A 50 -2.10 1.28 -20.54
CA LYS A 50 -1.58 0.32 -19.54
C LYS A 50 -2.70 -0.10 -18.58
N CYS A 51 -2.86 -1.41 -18.41
CA CYS A 51 -3.85 -1.99 -17.49
C CYS A 51 -3.53 -1.62 -16.04
N ASN A 52 -4.53 -1.10 -15.32
CA ASN A 52 -4.40 -0.85 -13.89
C ASN A 52 -4.73 -2.13 -13.12
N ILE A 53 -3.74 -2.70 -12.44
CA ILE A 53 -3.86 -3.90 -11.61
C ILE A 53 -4.22 -3.61 -10.15
N THR A 54 -4.18 -2.34 -9.73
CA THR A 54 -4.39 -1.95 -8.33
C THR A 54 -5.82 -2.24 -7.89
N GLY A 55 -5.99 -2.94 -6.77
CA GLY A 55 -7.29 -3.29 -6.21
C GLY A 55 -8.04 -4.40 -6.95
N ARG A 56 -7.50 -4.92 -8.05
CA ARG A 56 -8.06 -6.07 -8.75
C ARG A 56 -7.58 -7.35 -8.08
N GLN A 57 -8.52 -8.23 -7.74
CA GLN A 57 -8.17 -9.55 -7.25
C GLN A 57 -7.44 -10.33 -8.35
N THR A 58 -6.46 -11.14 -7.96
CA THR A 58 -5.76 -12.04 -8.87
C THR A 58 -6.78 -12.92 -9.59
N ILE A 59 -6.84 -12.83 -10.93
CA ILE A 59 -7.80 -13.53 -11.80
C ILE A 59 -7.81 -15.05 -11.60
N GLY A 60 -6.72 -15.62 -11.07
CA GLY A 60 -6.59 -17.06 -10.84
C GLY A 60 -6.80 -17.45 -9.38
N VAL A 61 -7.95 -18.06 -9.07
CA VAL A 61 -8.03 -18.99 -7.93
C VAL A 61 -7.17 -20.20 -8.28
N LYS A 62 -5.93 -20.23 -7.80
CA LYS A 62 -5.08 -21.43 -7.90
C LYS A 62 -5.65 -22.51 -6.99
N ARG A 63 -6.51 -23.37 -7.55
CA ARG A 63 -7.00 -24.57 -6.86
C ARG A 63 -5.82 -25.51 -6.64
N THR A 64 -5.28 -25.52 -5.44
CA THR A 64 -4.33 -26.53 -4.99
C THR A 64 -5.07 -27.72 -4.37
N ARG A 65 -4.72 -28.94 -4.80
CA ARG A 65 -5.19 -30.17 -4.16
C ARG A 65 -4.77 -30.18 -2.69
N HIS A 66 -5.69 -30.55 -1.78
CA HIS A 66 -5.44 -30.55 -0.34
C HIS A 66 -4.18 -31.34 0.07
N GLN A 67 -3.88 -32.45 -0.63
CA GLN A 67 -2.67 -33.25 -0.45
C GLN A 67 -1.39 -32.42 -0.61
N LYS A 68 -1.26 -31.67 -1.73
CA LYS A 68 -0.11 -30.82 -2.03
C LYS A 68 0.03 -29.68 -1.00
N TYR A 69 -1.10 -29.16 -0.49
CA TYR A 69 -1.10 -28.20 0.61
C TYR A 69 -0.59 -28.81 1.92
N LYS A 70 -1.04 -30.02 2.28
CA LYS A 70 -0.54 -30.77 3.44
C LYS A 70 0.96 -31.03 3.35
N GLU A 71 1.46 -31.43 2.19
CA GLU A 71 2.89 -31.63 1.95
C GLU A 71 3.68 -30.32 2.09
N ALA A 72 3.24 -29.24 1.43
CA ALA A 72 3.90 -27.94 1.51
C ALA A 72 3.88 -27.32 2.92
N SER A 73 2.82 -27.52 3.70
CA SER A 73 2.73 -27.06 5.09
C SER A 73 3.68 -27.81 6.03
N LYS A 74 3.93 -29.10 5.80
CA LYS A 74 4.95 -29.87 6.53
C LYS A 74 6.37 -29.33 6.27
N THR A 75 6.68 -28.96 5.03
CA THR A 75 7.99 -28.37 4.68
C THR A 75 8.18 -26.97 5.27
N LYS A 76 7.10 -26.16 5.36
CA LYS A 76 7.12 -24.85 6.03
C LYS A 76 7.38 -24.97 7.53
N LYS A 77 6.77 -25.95 8.22
CA LYS A 77 7.03 -26.21 9.65
C LYS A 77 8.49 -26.58 9.93
N LYS A 78 9.14 -27.35 9.05
CA LYS A 78 10.58 -27.68 9.19
C LYS A 78 11.49 -26.46 9.01
N LYS A 79 11.17 -25.54 8.09
CA LYS A 79 11.93 -24.29 7.92
C LYS A 79 11.87 -23.37 9.14
N VAL A 80 10.76 -23.36 9.89
CA VAL A 80 10.65 -22.53 11.11
C VAL A 80 11.60 -23.01 12.23
N VAL A 81 11.85 -24.32 12.33
CA VAL A 81 12.71 -24.89 13.38
C VAL A 81 14.21 -24.74 13.07
N GLN A 82 14.61 -24.78 11.79
CA GLN A 82 16.01 -24.51 11.41
C GLN A 82 16.37 -23.02 11.43
N HIS A 83 15.40 -22.11 11.28
CA HIS A 83 15.68 -20.67 11.36
C HIS A 83 15.84 -20.12 12.78
N THR A 84 15.47 -20.86 13.83
CA THR A 84 15.60 -20.40 15.22
C THR A 84 17.02 -20.47 15.79
N VAL A 85 18.01 -21.04 15.08
CA VAL A 85 19.38 -21.14 15.61
C VAL A 85 20.41 -20.32 14.79
N GLU A 86 20.12 -19.88 13.56
CA GLU A 86 21.16 -19.24 12.72
C GLU A 86 20.83 -17.89 12.06
N ASN A 87 19.65 -17.28 12.25
CA ASN A 87 19.38 -15.99 11.59
C ASN A 87 18.63 -14.97 12.46
N ASN A 88 19.26 -14.52 13.54
CA ASN A 88 18.88 -13.30 14.26
C ASN A 88 19.36 -12.00 13.58
N ASN A 89 19.86 -12.03 12.35
CA ASN A 89 20.40 -10.84 11.67
C ASN A 89 19.66 -10.44 10.38
N VAL A 90 18.39 -10.80 10.21
CA VAL A 90 17.51 -10.00 9.34
C VAL A 90 17.14 -8.76 10.14
N LEU A 91 18.04 -7.78 10.14
CA LEU A 91 17.77 -6.41 10.56
C LEU A 91 16.55 -5.94 9.77
N LYS A 92 15.35 -6.09 10.34
CA LYS A 92 14.15 -5.40 9.87
C LYS A 92 14.55 -3.94 9.80
N LYS A 93 14.55 -3.35 8.59
CA LYS A 93 14.77 -1.91 8.39
C LYS A 93 13.61 -1.21 9.13
N ARG A 94 13.80 -0.94 10.42
CA ARG A 94 12.93 -0.07 11.20
C ARG A 94 12.98 1.28 10.50
N ARG A 95 11.81 1.89 10.28
CA ARG A 95 11.75 3.29 9.83
C ARG A 95 12.34 4.14 10.94
N ALA A 96 13.31 4.99 10.59
CA ALA A 96 13.87 5.96 11.51
C ALA A 96 12.72 6.80 12.10
N THR A 97 12.78 7.09 13.39
CA THR A 97 11.83 8.04 13.99
C THR A 97 12.14 9.45 13.50
N PHE A 98 11.18 10.38 13.59
CA PHE A 98 11.37 11.77 13.16
C PHE A 98 12.61 12.42 13.79
N HIS A 99 12.90 12.10 15.06
CA HIS A 99 14.09 12.60 15.75
C HIS A 99 15.39 11.99 15.21
N GLU A 100 15.39 10.68 14.93
CA GLU A 100 16.52 9.97 14.34
C GLU A 100 16.83 10.51 12.93
N GLU A 101 15.80 10.83 12.13
CA GLU A 101 15.97 11.42 10.78
C GLU A 101 16.61 12.81 10.84
N GLN A 102 16.25 13.64 11.83
CA GLN A 102 16.89 14.95 12.01
C GLN A 102 18.38 14.82 12.34
N ILE A 103 18.74 13.86 13.18
CA ILE A 103 20.14 13.58 13.54
C ILE A 103 20.91 13.08 12.31
N LEU A 104 20.34 12.12 11.57
CA LEU A 104 20.97 11.54 10.38
C LEU A 104 21.09 12.54 9.23
N SER A 105 20.16 13.50 9.11
CA SER A 105 20.24 14.57 8.11
C SER A 105 21.49 15.44 8.25
N SER A 106 22.06 15.55 9.46
CA SER A 106 23.34 16.25 9.66
C SER A 106 24.53 15.56 8.97
N LEU A 107 24.40 14.26 8.65
CA LEU A 107 25.42 13.48 7.95
C LEU A 107 25.35 13.60 6.42
N LEU A 108 24.24 14.08 5.88
CA LEU A 108 24.06 14.27 4.43
C LEU A 108 25.06 15.28 3.84
N VAL A 109 25.74 16.05 4.69
CA VAL A 109 26.79 17.01 4.32
C VAL A 109 28.10 16.31 3.91
N TYR A 110 28.32 15.06 4.32
CA TYR A 110 29.54 14.31 4.02
C TYR A 110 29.29 13.32 2.88
N ASN A 111 29.87 13.58 1.70
CA ASN A 111 29.69 12.73 0.52
C ASN A 111 30.59 11.48 0.50
N ASP A 112 31.78 11.54 1.11
CA ASP A 112 32.80 10.49 0.95
C ASP A 112 33.12 9.73 2.24
N LYS A 113 33.59 10.43 3.27
CA LYS A 113 33.96 9.82 4.55
C LYS A 113 33.46 10.68 5.70
N ILE A 114 32.57 10.11 6.51
CA ILE A 114 32.16 10.71 7.76
C ILE A 114 33.32 10.55 8.75
N PRO A 115 33.81 11.64 9.37
CA PRO A 115 34.85 11.54 10.39
C PRO A 115 34.42 10.63 11.56
N ASP A 116 35.32 9.78 12.05
CA ASP A 116 34.97 8.81 13.10
C ASP A 116 34.47 9.49 14.39
N TYR A 117 34.99 10.68 14.74
CA TYR A 117 34.49 11.45 15.89
C TYR A 117 33.02 11.90 15.74
N LYS A 118 32.56 12.15 14.50
CA LYS A 118 31.14 12.49 14.23
C LYS A 118 30.26 11.26 14.36
N TYR A 119 30.78 10.11 13.93
CA TYR A 119 30.09 8.85 14.02
C TYR A 119 29.82 8.45 15.48
N GLU A 120 30.83 8.54 16.35
CA GLU A 120 30.68 8.22 17.78
C GLU A 120 29.65 9.13 18.49
N ASN A 121 29.66 10.43 18.16
CA ASN A 121 28.69 11.38 18.71
C ASN A 121 27.24 11.02 18.32
N ILE A 122 27.02 10.61 17.06
CA ILE A 122 25.70 10.26 16.56
C ILE A 122 25.23 8.91 17.10
N LEU A 123 26.12 7.94 17.30
CA LEU A 123 25.78 6.69 17.99
C LEU A 123 25.29 6.96 19.41
N GLN A 124 25.95 7.89 20.13
CA GLN A 124 25.56 8.26 21.48
C GLN A 124 24.14 8.86 21.52
N GLN A 125 23.72 9.54 20.45
CA GLN A 125 22.38 10.14 20.33
C GLN A 125 21.31 9.15 19.83
N LEU A 126 21.66 8.23 18.93
CA LEU A 126 20.73 7.30 18.27
C LEU A 126 20.48 6.00 19.05
N GLY A 127 21.22 5.76 20.14
CA GLY A 127 21.05 4.60 21.01
C GLY A 127 21.46 3.26 20.36
N SER A 128 21.31 2.17 21.11
CA SER A 128 21.83 0.83 20.77
C SER A 128 21.23 0.19 19.52
N ASP A 129 20.15 0.76 18.97
CA ASP A 129 19.48 0.26 17.77
C ASP A 129 20.22 0.63 16.48
N TRP A 130 21.12 1.62 16.50
CA TRP A 130 21.87 2.11 15.34
C TRP A 130 23.32 1.62 15.32
N ASN A 131 23.82 1.27 14.13
CA ASN A 131 25.19 0.79 13.93
C ASN A 131 25.80 1.38 12.64
N LYS A 132 27.12 1.20 12.46
CA LYS A 132 27.88 1.80 11.34
C LYS A 132 27.26 1.49 10.00
N LYS A 133 26.91 0.22 9.79
CA LYS A 133 26.29 -0.25 8.56
C LYS A 133 24.93 0.39 8.28
N LYS A 134 24.11 0.65 9.30
CA LYS A 134 22.81 1.33 9.15
C LYS A 134 22.97 2.80 8.81
N ILE A 135 23.93 3.48 9.43
CA ILE A 135 24.19 4.91 9.22
C ILE A 135 24.71 5.18 7.80
N TYR A 136 25.62 4.34 7.29
CA TYR A 136 26.10 4.45 5.90
C TYR A 136 25.07 4.03 4.83
N ALA A 137 24.00 3.33 5.23
CA ALA A 137 22.95 2.84 4.33
C ALA A 137 21.63 3.62 4.43
N TRP A 138 21.64 4.71 5.22
CA TRP A 138 20.59 5.71 5.30
C TRP A 138 20.77 6.69 4.13
#